data_AF-A0A0D0CXG3-F1
#
_entry.id   AF-A0A0D0CXG3-F1
#
_cell.length_a   1.000
_cell.length_b   1.000
_cell.length_c   1.000
_cell.angle_alpha   90.00
_cell.angle_beta   90.00
_cell.angle_gamma   90.00
#
_symmetry.space_group_name_H-M   'P 1'
#
loop_
_entity.id
_entity.type
_entity.pdbx_description
1 polymer ?
#
loop_
_entity_poly.entity_id
_entity_poly.type
_entity_poly.pdbx_seq_one_letter_code
_entity_poly.pdbx_strand_id
1 'polypeptide(L)'
;MRDFTAVFEALEHCQTTASQFLKTVLTHWQYDNQPIVQDLLLHSTEVLGTFLAHPIKAQDFMQHCAELILDLYLKEICHAASKDGGWHFGASTATTQQLEDFNLDDMAWDLKAHAPRLWTFVGLLMQCDEKQKGGSGKKDVDGDVVMDKQSMDMEQDYWNEVDEVDFEEFIEGLTAEGGPSIPMKDHKKWQVVIKTIKKIVIISIIMQSVNWKLNTLQTILGLFLQSAHTLQKVIDTLVQAGISISTDAINAAVCSLSIKSQTLL
;
A
#
# COMPACT_ATOMS: atom_id res chain seq x y z
N MET A 1 -42.04 19.12 -0.56
CA MET A 1 -41.66 17.80 -1.12
C MET A 1 -41.78 17.90 -2.62
N ARG A 2 -40.78 17.46 -3.38
CA ARG A 2 -40.95 17.30 -4.83
C ARG A 2 -41.84 16.08 -5.07
N ASP A 3 -42.77 16.20 -5.99
CA ASP A 3 -43.62 15.08 -6.41
C ASP A 3 -42.89 14.25 -7.46
N PHE A 4 -42.76 12.94 -7.21
CA PHE A 4 -42.09 11.98 -8.09
C PHE A 4 -43.07 11.00 -8.74
N THR A 5 -44.38 11.21 -8.59
CA THR A 5 -45.43 10.30 -9.10
C THR A 5 -45.30 10.04 -10.60
N ALA A 6 -45.06 11.09 -11.39
CA ALA A 6 -44.86 10.98 -12.83
C ALA A 6 -43.63 10.12 -13.21
N VAL A 7 -42.60 10.08 -12.36
CA VAL A 7 -41.41 9.24 -12.59
C VAL A 7 -41.73 7.78 -12.32
N PHE A 8 -42.51 7.50 -11.26
CA PHE A 8 -42.96 6.14 -10.97
C PHE A 8 -43.87 5.59 -12.08
N GLU A 9 -44.83 6.38 -12.54
CA GLU A 9 -45.71 6.02 -13.67
C GLU A 9 -44.93 5.76 -14.95
N ALA A 10 -43.89 6.56 -15.24
CA ALA A 10 -43.03 6.35 -16.40
C ALA A 10 -42.26 5.02 -16.32
N LEU A 11 -41.71 4.68 -15.13
CA LEU A 11 -41.03 3.40 -14.92
C LEU A 11 -41.97 2.21 -15.10
N GLU A 12 -43.19 2.30 -14.57
CA GLU A 12 -44.23 1.28 -14.75
C GLU A 12 -44.65 1.14 -16.21
N HIS A 13 -44.84 2.25 -16.93
CA HIS A 13 -45.18 2.23 -18.35
C HIS A 13 -44.07 1.57 -19.19
N CYS A 14 -42.80 1.82 -18.84
CA CYS A 14 -41.64 1.18 -19.44
C CYS A 14 -41.38 -0.25 -18.97
N GLN A 15 -42.23 -0.80 -18.06
CA GLN A 15 -42.07 -2.14 -17.48
C GLN A 15 -40.67 -2.36 -16.88
N THR A 16 -40.10 -1.34 -16.24
CA THR A 16 -38.76 -1.40 -15.67
C THR A 16 -38.75 -0.96 -14.21
N THR A 17 -37.91 -1.59 -13.38
CA THR A 17 -37.68 -1.11 -12.01
C THR A 17 -36.61 0.00 -12.00
N ALA A 18 -36.57 0.81 -10.94
CA ALA A 18 -35.50 1.79 -10.77
C ALA A 18 -34.09 1.15 -10.80
N SER A 19 -33.93 -0.05 -10.24
CA SER A 19 -32.64 -0.78 -10.27
C SER A 19 -32.28 -1.30 -11.67
N GLN A 20 -33.25 -1.80 -12.42
CA GLN A 20 -33.06 -2.23 -13.81
C GLN A 20 -32.75 -1.06 -14.73
N PHE A 21 -33.46 0.06 -14.54
CA PHE A 21 -33.19 1.31 -15.23
C PHE A 21 -31.74 1.75 -14.99
N LEU A 22 -31.34 1.92 -13.72
CA LEU A 22 -29.96 2.30 -13.35
C LEU A 22 -28.92 1.35 -13.93
N LYS A 23 -29.13 0.04 -13.80
CA LYS A 23 -28.22 -0.97 -14.36
C LYS A 23 -28.10 -0.84 -15.88
N THR A 24 -29.20 -0.60 -16.59
CA THR A 24 -29.22 -0.51 -18.05
C THR A 24 -28.51 0.74 -18.54
N VAL A 25 -28.85 1.90 -17.98
CA VAL A 25 -28.27 3.19 -18.42
C VAL A 25 -26.79 3.32 -18.06
N LEU A 26 -26.32 2.68 -16.98
CA LEU A 26 -24.91 2.72 -16.57
C LEU A 26 -24.03 1.65 -17.23
N THR A 27 -24.60 0.67 -17.95
CA THR A 27 -23.81 -0.42 -18.57
C THR A 27 -23.82 -0.42 -20.09
N HIS A 28 -24.78 0.26 -20.72
CA HIS A 28 -24.91 0.29 -22.17
C HIS A 28 -24.41 1.62 -22.73
N TRP A 29 -23.31 1.57 -23.49
CA TRP A 29 -22.61 2.72 -24.08
C TRP A 29 -23.51 3.69 -24.88
N GLN A 30 -24.65 3.21 -25.40
CA GLN A 30 -25.61 4.02 -26.13
C GLN A 30 -26.25 5.15 -25.28
N TYR A 31 -26.12 5.09 -23.95
CA TYR A 31 -26.68 6.07 -23.03
C TYR A 31 -25.63 6.99 -22.39
N ASP A 32 -24.33 6.83 -22.68
CA ASP A 32 -23.25 7.57 -22.01
C ASP A 32 -23.38 9.10 -22.16
N ASN A 33 -23.94 9.56 -23.27
CA ASN A 33 -24.14 10.99 -23.55
C ASN A 33 -25.48 11.54 -23.02
N GLN A 34 -26.30 10.73 -22.38
CA GLN A 34 -27.57 11.19 -21.82
C GLN A 34 -27.32 12.05 -20.58
N PRO A 35 -28.00 13.20 -20.43
CA PRO A 35 -27.83 14.08 -19.26
C PRO A 35 -28.03 13.37 -17.93
N ILE A 36 -28.94 12.39 -17.89
CA ILE A 36 -29.21 11.59 -16.68
C ILE A 36 -28.03 10.69 -16.29
N VAL A 37 -27.28 10.16 -17.26
CA VAL A 37 -26.09 9.34 -16.98
C VAL A 37 -24.96 10.22 -16.47
N GLN A 38 -24.78 11.40 -17.07
CA GLN A 38 -23.78 12.37 -16.61
C GLN A 38 -24.07 12.84 -15.18
N ASP A 39 -25.33 13.15 -14.85
CA ASP A 39 -25.77 13.52 -13.50
C ASP A 39 -25.54 12.38 -12.49
N LEU A 40 -25.93 11.15 -12.82
CA LEU A 40 -25.73 9.98 -11.96
C LEU A 40 -24.25 9.68 -11.71
N LEU A 41 -23.39 9.84 -12.71
CA LEU A 41 -21.94 9.64 -12.57
C LEU A 41 -21.33 10.77 -11.72
N LEU A 42 -21.72 12.02 -11.96
CA LEU A 42 -21.27 13.20 -11.22
C LEU A 42 -21.62 13.10 -9.72
N HIS A 43 -22.83 12.63 -9.40
CA HIS A 43 -23.33 12.51 -8.02
C HIS A 43 -23.24 11.09 -7.47
N SER A 44 -22.46 10.20 -8.09
CA SER A 44 -22.37 8.78 -7.72
C SER A 44 -21.98 8.57 -6.25
N THR A 45 -21.05 9.37 -5.71
CA THR A 45 -20.64 9.29 -4.31
C THR A 45 -21.78 9.67 -3.35
N GLU A 46 -22.57 10.70 -3.68
CA GLU A 46 -23.73 11.11 -2.87
C GLU A 46 -24.81 10.02 -2.90
N VAL A 47 -25.07 9.46 -4.08
CA VAL A 47 -26.03 8.35 -4.26
C VAL A 47 -25.59 7.14 -3.43
N LEU A 48 -24.33 6.72 -3.51
CA LEU A 48 -23.80 5.62 -2.68
C LEU A 48 -23.87 5.96 -1.18
N GLY A 49 -23.59 7.22 -0.81
CA GLY A 49 -23.73 7.71 0.56
C GLY A 49 -25.17 7.64 1.07
N THR A 50 -26.18 7.88 0.22
CA THR A 50 -27.59 7.74 0.59
C THR A 50 -27.99 6.30 0.83
N PHE A 51 -27.45 5.34 0.07
CA PHE A 51 -27.63 3.91 0.35
C PHE A 51 -27.03 3.51 1.70
N LEU A 52 -25.88 4.07 2.04
CA LEU A 52 -25.23 3.83 3.33
C LEU A 52 -26.02 4.43 4.50
N ALA A 53 -26.63 5.60 4.32
CA ALA A 53 -27.47 6.24 5.33
C ALA A 53 -28.83 5.54 5.50
N HIS A 54 -29.21 4.60 4.63
CA HIS A 54 -30.51 3.97 4.64
C HIS A 54 -30.63 2.91 5.76
N PRO A 55 -31.55 3.09 6.73
CA PRO A 55 -31.54 2.36 8.01
C PRO A 55 -31.81 0.85 7.91
N ILE A 56 -32.46 0.39 6.85
CA ILE A 56 -32.89 -1.02 6.72
C ILE A 56 -31.78 -1.92 6.14
N LYS A 57 -30.86 -1.35 5.36
CA LYS A 57 -29.91 -2.12 4.52
C LYS A 57 -28.47 -1.63 4.54
N ALA A 58 -28.15 -0.66 5.41
CA ALA A 58 -26.78 -0.16 5.54
C ALA A 58 -25.74 -1.28 5.76
N GLN A 59 -26.07 -2.29 6.59
CA GLN A 59 -25.16 -3.40 6.88
C GLN A 59 -24.93 -4.31 5.66
N ASP A 60 -25.99 -4.74 4.97
CA ASP A 60 -25.88 -5.58 3.77
C ASP A 60 -25.11 -4.84 2.65
N PHE A 61 -25.37 -3.53 2.51
CA PHE A 61 -24.68 -2.68 1.54
C PHE A 61 -23.19 -2.56 1.86
N MET A 62 -22.83 -2.30 3.13
CA MET A 62 -21.43 -2.23 3.57
C MET A 62 -20.68 -3.54 3.36
N GLN A 63 -21.33 -4.67 3.67
CA GLN A 63 -20.75 -6.00 3.44
C GLN A 63 -20.45 -6.20 1.94
N HIS A 64 -21.38 -5.84 1.07
CA HIS A 64 -21.17 -5.95 -0.36
C HIS A 64 -20.07 -5.00 -0.87
N CYS A 65 -20.01 -3.76 -0.37
CA CYS A 65 -18.91 -2.85 -0.67
C CYS A 65 -17.56 -3.42 -0.24
N ALA A 66 -17.49 -4.05 0.95
CA ALA A 66 -16.28 -4.69 1.44
C ALA A 66 -15.83 -5.83 0.51
N GLU A 67 -16.75 -6.67 0.04
CA GLU A 67 -16.45 -7.75 -0.92
C GLU A 67 -15.87 -7.21 -2.23
N LEU A 68 -16.45 -6.14 -2.79
CA LEU A 68 -15.93 -5.50 -4.01
C LEU A 68 -14.53 -4.90 -3.79
N ILE A 69 -14.31 -4.25 -2.66
CA ILE A 69 -13.00 -3.68 -2.30
C ILE A 69 -11.95 -4.78 -2.11
N LEU A 70 -12.31 -5.89 -1.45
CA LEU A 70 -11.42 -7.03 -1.26
C LEU A 70 -11.04 -7.69 -2.59
N ASP A 71 -11.98 -7.83 -3.53
CA ASP A 71 -11.70 -8.33 -4.88
C ASP A 71 -10.70 -7.45 -5.64
N LEU A 72 -10.82 -6.11 -5.49
CA LEU A 72 -9.84 -5.17 -6.06
C LEU A 72 -8.45 -5.34 -5.45
N TYR A 73 -8.33 -5.47 -4.12
CA TYR A 73 -7.05 -5.72 -3.48
C TYR A 73 -6.46 -7.07 -3.89
N LEU A 74 -7.27 -8.12 -3.97
CA LEU A 74 -6.83 -9.44 -4.42
C LEU A 74 -6.25 -9.38 -5.84
N LYS A 75 -6.92 -8.66 -6.75
CA LYS A 75 -6.43 -8.46 -8.13
C LYS A 75 -5.08 -7.76 -8.15
N GLU A 76 -4.91 -6.69 -7.37
CA GLU A 76 -3.64 -5.99 -7.27
C GLU A 76 -2.53 -6.87 -6.69
N ILE A 77 -2.82 -7.63 -5.62
CA ILE A 77 -1.85 -8.56 -5.02
C ILE A 77 -1.45 -9.62 -6.05
N CYS A 78 -2.41 -10.24 -6.74
CA CYS A 78 -2.12 -11.25 -7.77
C CYS A 78 -1.35 -10.69 -8.95
N HIS A 79 -1.62 -9.44 -9.34
CA HIS A 79 -0.94 -8.77 -10.44
C HIS A 79 0.50 -8.42 -10.07
N ALA A 80 0.71 -7.78 -8.92
CA ALA A 80 2.05 -7.55 -8.36
C ALA A 80 2.78 -8.89 -8.13
N ALA A 81 2.04 -9.95 -7.79
CA ALA A 81 2.58 -11.28 -7.57
C ALA A 81 2.74 -12.16 -8.84
N SER A 82 2.53 -11.58 -10.02
CA SER A 82 2.66 -12.29 -11.28
C SER A 82 4.13 -12.46 -11.69
N LYS A 83 4.39 -13.38 -12.62
CA LYS A 83 5.76 -13.62 -13.13
C LYS A 83 6.36 -12.42 -13.85
N ASP A 84 5.50 -11.57 -14.42
CA ASP A 84 5.91 -10.38 -15.15
C ASP A 84 6.40 -9.28 -14.19
N GLY A 85 6.09 -9.39 -12.89
CA GLY A 85 6.53 -8.46 -11.86
C GLY A 85 8.01 -8.56 -11.48
N GLY A 86 8.80 -9.46 -12.07
CA GLY A 86 10.28 -9.45 -11.94
C GLY A 86 10.87 -9.82 -10.56
N TRP A 87 10.10 -9.77 -9.47
CA TRP A 87 10.58 -9.96 -8.09
C TRP A 87 10.76 -11.44 -7.67
N HIS A 88 11.10 -12.31 -8.62
CA HIS A 88 11.42 -13.71 -8.37
C HIS A 88 12.90 -13.93 -8.09
N PHE A 89 13.23 -14.56 -6.96
CA PHE A 89 14.62 -14.82 -6.61
C PHE A 89 14.90 -16.30 -6.35
N GLY A 90 15.54 -16.93 -7.32
CA GLY A 90 16.02 -18.30 -7.19
C GLY A 90 17.32 -18.32 -6.40
N ALA A 91 17.26 -18.62 -5.10
CA ALA A 91 18.43 -18.67 -4.23
C ALA A 91 19.55 -19.56 -4.79
N SER A 92 19.24 -20.79 -5.23
CA SER A 92 20.23 -21.71 -5.82
C SER A 92 20.77 -21.26 -7.19
N THR A 93 20.13 -20.28 -7.83
CA THR A 93 20.53 -19.73 -9.13
C THR A 93 20.98 -18.27 -9.04
N ALA A 94 21.14 -17.72 -7.84
CA ALA A 94 21.50 -16.33 -7.61
C ALA A 94 22.79 -15.94 -8.36
N THR A 95 22.86 -14.74 -8.90
CA THR A 95 24.09 -14.14 -9.46
C THR A 95 24.50 -12.94 -8.62
N THR A 96 25.79 -12.56 -8.69
CA THR A 96 26.29 -11.33 -8.08
C THR A 96 25.60 -10.10 -8.68
N GLN A 97 25.40 -10.09 -9.99
CA GLN A 97 24.66 -9.03 -10.68
C GLN A 97 23.23 -8.86 -10.13
N GLN A 98 22.49 -9.94 -9.84
CA GLN A 98 21.15 -9.83 -9.24
C GLN A 98 21.16 -9.23 -7.82
N LEU A 99 22.28 -9.33 -7.11
CA LEU A 99 22.45 -8.73 -5.79
C LEU A 99 22.85 -7.26 -5.91
N GLU A 100 23.69 -6.91 -6.90
CA GLU A 100 24.13 -5.55 -7.20
C GLU A 100 23.03 -4.68 -7.83
N ASP A 101 22.21 -5.26 -8.70
CA ASP A 101 21.10 -4.59 -9.40
C ASP A 101 19.85 -4.43 -8.51
N PHE A 102 19.84 -4.99 -7.29
CA PHE A 102 18.69 -4.86 -6.39
C PHE A 102 18.63 -3.45 -5.80
N ASN A 103 17.53 -2.73 -6.07
CA ASN A 103 17.24 -1.42 -5.49
C ASN A 103 15.84 -1.41 -4.83
N LEU A 104 15.74 -0.81 -3.64
CA LEU A 104 14.47 -0.62 -2.92
C LEU A 104 13.57 0.44 -3.58
N ASP A 105 14.11 1.42 -4.27
CA ASP A 105 13.38 2.45 -5.02
C ASP A 105 12.61 1.84 -6.17
N ASP A 106 13.28 1.00 -6.97
CA ASP A 106 12.66 0.24 -8.04
C ASP A 106 11.52 -0.62 -7.51
N MET A 107 11.75 -1.29 -6.37
CA MET A 107 10.71 -2.10 -5.73
C MET A 107 9.54 -1.25 -5.22
N ALA A 108 9.80 -0.09 -4.60
CA ALA A 108 8.75 0.82 -4.15
C ALA A 108 7.91 1.33 -5.33
N TRP A 109 8.58 1.72 -6.41
CA TRP A 109 7.95 2.21 -7.63
C TRP A 109 7.08 1.13 -8.27
N ASP A 110 7.62 -0.08 -8.46
CA ASP A 110 6.89 -1.21 -9.04
C ASP A 110 5.66 -1.59 -8.19
N LEU A 111 5.81 -1.69 -6.88
CA LEU A 111 4.69 -2.02 -5.99
C LEU A 111 3.61 -0.95 -6.02
N LYS A 112 3.98 0.33 -6.09
CA LYS A 112 3.04 1.44 -6.22
C LYS A 112 2.33 1.43 -7.58
N ALA A 113 3.03 1.10 -8.67
CA ALA A 113 2.48 1.05 -10.02
C ALA A 113 1.48 -0.11 -10.19
N HIS A 114 1.83 -1.30 -9.70
CA HIS A 114 1.04 -2.52 -9.90
C HIS A 114 -0.03 -2.74 -8.82
N ALA A 115 0.14 -2.16 -7.63
CA ALA A 115 -0.79 -2.27 -6.51
C ALA A 115 -1.07 -0.91 -5.80
N PRO A 116 -1.56 0.11 -6.53
CA PRO A 116 -1.70 1.47 -6.00
C PRO A 116 -2.69 1.58 -4.84
N ARG A 117 -3.80 0.82 -4.85
CA ARG A 117 -4.79 0.85 -3.76
C ARG A 117 -4.23 0.16 -2.53
N LEU A 118 -3.60 -1.01 -2.69
CA LEU A 118 -2.93 -1.70 -1.58
C LEU A 118 -1.84 -0.83 -0.96
N TRP A 119 -0.99 -0.20 -1.79
CA TRP A 119 0.05 0.73 -1.35
C TRP A 119 -0.52 1.86 -0.48
N THR A 120 -1.63 2.44 -0.93
CA THR A 120 -2.33 3.50 -0.21
C THR A 120 -2.91 2.96 1.10
N PHE A 121 -3.58 1.81 1.08
CA PHE A 121 -4.19 1.18 2.25
C PHE A 121 -3.17 0.85 3.34
N VAL A 122 -2.04 0.22 2.99
CA VAL A 122 -0.95 -0.05 3.93
C VAL A 122 -0.39 1.26 4.49
N GLY A 123 -0.29 2.31 3.66
CA GLY A 123 0.08 3.65 4.11
C GLY A 123 -0.89 4.23 5.14
N LEU A 124 -2.20 4.09 4.94
CA LEU A 124 -3.22 4.53 5.88
C LEU A 124 -3.12 3.79 7.21
N LEU A 125 -2.90 2.47 7.18
CA LEU A 125 -2.71 1.67 8.40
C LEU A 125 -1.53 2.17 9.24
N MET A 126 -0.46 2.67 8.60
CA MET A 126 0.72 3.23 9.26
C MET A 126 0.54 4.65 9.80
N GLN A 127 -0.52 5.37 9.39
CA GLN A 127 -0.83 6.73 9.86
C GLN A 127 -1.75 6.76 11.09
N CYS A 128 -2.39 5.63 11.44
CA CYS A 128 -3.39 5.57 12.52
C CYS A 128 -2.88 6.01 13.90
N ASP A 129 -1.57 5.97 14.15
CA ASP A 129 -0.97 6.24 15.46
C ASP A 129 -0.67 7.73 15.72
N GLU A 130 -0.55 8.54 14.66
CA GLU A 130 -0.19 9.97 14.78
C GLU A 130 -1.38 10.84 15.20
N LYS A 131 -2.61 10.44 14.85
CA LYS A 131 -3.85 11.17 15.18
C LYS A 131 -4.29 11.00 16.64
N GLN A 132 -3.82 9.98 17.36
CA GLN A 132 -4.19 9.73 18.75
C GLN A 132 -3.31 10.46 19.79
N LYS A 133 -2.12 10.95 19.40
CA LYS A 133 -1.21 11.64 20.33
C LYS A 133 -1.62 13.09 20.66
N GLY A 134 -2.65 13.63 20.04
CA GLY A 134 -3.17 14.99 20.30
C GLY A 134 -4.33 15.07 21.31
N GLY A 135 -4.77 13.96 21.92
CA GLY A 135 -6.08 13.91 22.57
C GLY A 135 -6.12 13.19 23.92
N SER A 136 -5.25 13.51 24.87
CA SER A 136 -5.49 13.22 26.29
C SER A 136 -4.57 14.05 27.19
N GLY A 137 -4.72 15.38 27.11
CA GLY A 137 -4.27 16.27 28.17
C GLY A 137 -5.49 16.65 29.01
N LYS A 138 -5.67 16.02 30.17
CA LYS A 138 -6.53 16.58 31.22
C LYS A 138 -6.08 18.02 31.46
N LYS A 139 -6.92 18.99 31.11
CA LYS A 139 -6.75 20.39 31.48
C LYS A 139 -7.12 20.52 32.95
N ASP A 140 -6.12 20.55 33.81
CA ASP A 140 -6.22 21.35 35.02
C ASP A 140 -6.00 22.81 34.64
N VAL A 141 -6.90 23.64 35.17
CA VAL A 141 -7.12 25.05 34.89
C VAL A 141 -5.95 25.88 35.37
N ASP A 142 -5.37 26.72 34.51
CA ASP A 142 -5.22 28.18 34.69
C ASP A 142 -4.22 28.79 33.67
N GLY A 143 -4.48 30.03 33.21
CA GLY A 143 -3.47 30.89 32.58
C GLY A 143 -3.38 30.90 31.04
N ASP A 144 -4.31 31.63 30.41
CA ASP A 144 -4.15 32.51 29.23
C ASP A 144 -2.93 32.34 28.30
N VAL A 145 -3.15 31.79 27.09
CA VAL A 145 -2.58 32.30 25.82
C VAL A 145 -3.58 31.98 24.70
N VAL A 146 -4.25 33.01 24.19
CA VAL A 146 -4.86 32.97 22.86
C VAL A 146 -3.71 32.94 21.84
N MET A 147 -3.49 31.80 21.20
CA MET A 147 -2.79 31.75 19.92
C MET A 147 -3.66 31.06 18.87
N ASP A 148 -3.48 31.59 17.68
CA ASP A 148 -4.36 31.61 16.52
C ASP A 148 -4.87 30.24 16.06
N LYS A 149 -6.15 30.22 15.67
CA LYS A 149 -6.89 29.02 15.27
C LYS A 149 -6.80 28.79 13.76
N GLN A 150 -5.60 28.97 13.20
CA GLN A 150 -5.32 28.86 11.77
C GLN A 150 -3.99 28.14 11.51
N SER A 151 -3.92 26.83 11.80
CA SER A 151 -2.80 26.02 11.29
C SER A 151 -3.10 24.52 11.16
N MET A 152 -4.36 24.07 11.18
CA MET A 152 -4.68 22.63 11.24
C MET A 152 -5.25 22.00 9.96
N ASP A 153 -5.16 22.67 8.80
CA ASP A 153 -5.66 22.09 7.53
C ASP A 153 -4.57 21.84 6.47
N MET A 154 -3.28 22.03 6.77
CA MET A 154 -2.20 21.87 5.78
C MET A 154 -1.33 20.61 5.93
N GLU A 155 -1.63 19.71 6.88
CA GLU A 155 -0.84 18.47 7.07
C GLU A 155 -1.40 17.25 6.32
N GLN A 156 -2.59 17.36 5.73
CA GLN A 156 -3.28 16.25 5.07
C GLN A 156 -2.90 16.13 3.57
N ASP A 157 -2.53 17.23 2.92
CA ASP A 157 -2.24 17.28 1.46
C ASP A 157 -0.78 16.95 1.09
N TYR A 158 0.16 17.04 2.04
CA TYR A 158 1.60 16.89 1.74
C TYR A 158 2.06 15.43 1.58
N TRP A 159 1.26 14.45 2.02
CA TRP A 159 1.59 13.02 1.84
C TRP A 159 1.34 12.50 0.42
N ASN A 160 0.70 13.30 -0.44
CA ASN A 160 0.48 12.96 -1.85
C ASN A 160 1.64 13.41 -2.74
N GLU A 161 2.43 14.39 -2.30
CA GLU A 161 3.71 14.77 -2.91
C GLU A 161 4.83 13.95 -2.26
N VAL A 162 4.86 12.67 -2.62
CA VAL A 162 6.09 11.90 -2.49
C VAL A 162 7.00 12.37 -3.62
N ASP A 163 7.78 13.42 -3.34
CA ASP A 163 9.07 13.59 -4.01
C ASP A 163 9.80 12.22 -3.97
N GLU A 164 10.48 11.86 -5.05
CA GLU A 164 11.31 10.65 -5.17
C GLU A 164 12.08 10.43 -3.85
N VAL A 165 11.68 9.39 -3.11
CA VAL A 165 12.27 9.08 -1.80
C VAL A 165 13.61 8.45 -2.09
N ASP A 166 14.67 9.24 -2.10
CA ASP A 166 16.02 8.74 -2.37
C ASP A 166 16.50 7.83 -1.21
N PHE A 167 16.51 6.51 -1.41
CA PHE A 167 17.05 5.57 -0.42
C PHE A 167 18.58 5.60 -0.36
N GLU A 168 19.25 5.98 -1.45
CA GLU A 168 20.70 6.14 -1.50
C GLU A 168 21.16 7.27 -0.55
N GLU A 169 20.53 8.46 -0.61
CA GLU A 169 20.79 9.58 0.33
C GLU A 169 20.63 9.11 1.79
N PHE A 170 19.62 8.28 2.06
CA PHE A 170 19.34 7.73 3.38
C PHE A 170 20.43 6.76 3.87
N ILE A 171 20.87 5.81 3.03
CA ILE A 171 21.90 4.83 3.37
C ILE A 171 23.27 5.51 3.57
N GLU A 172 23.60 6.50 2.75
CA GLU A 172 24.81 7.31 2.91
C GLU A 172 24.82 8.04 4.26
N GLY A 173 23.69 8.62 4.66
CA GLY A 173 23.53 9.27 5.97
C GLY A 173 23.69 8.34 7.17
N LEU A 174 23.41 7.04 7.01
CA LEU A 174 23.58 6.01 8.05
C LEU A 174 25.03 5.53 8.19
N THR A 175 25.79 5.57 7.10
CA THR A 175 27.11 4.95 6.98
C THR A 175 28.27 5.94 7.09
N ALA A 176 27.97 7.25 7.07
CA ALA A 176 28.97 8.31 7.24
C ALA A 176 29.80 8.15 8.53
N GLU A 177 31.13 8.17 8.39
CA GLU A 177 32.11 8.10 9.49
C GLU A 177 32.03 9.36 10.38
N GLY A 178 31.04 9.39 11.28
CA GLY A 178 30.82 10.46 12.25
C GLY A 178 29.75 10.16 13.30
N GLY A 179 29.07 9.01 13.21
CA GLY A 179 27.83 8.74 13.94
C GLY A 179 26.65 9.51 13.34
N PRO A 180 25.40 9.24 13.76
CA PRO A 180 24.22 9.85 13.17
C PRO A 180 24.14 11.34 13.56
N SER A 181 24.86 12.21 12.84
CA SER A 181 24.77 13.66 12.95
C SER A 181 23.68 14.16 12.01
N ILE A 182 22.43 13.78 12.28
CA ILE A 182 21.31 14.11 11.41
C ILE A 182 20.55 15.30 12.00
N PRO A 183 20.61 16.49 11.39
CA PRO A 183 19.93 17.67 11.89
C PRO A 183 18.41 17.46 11.91
N MET A 184 17.74 18.06 12.89
CA MET A 184 16.29 17.93 13.18
C MET A 184 15.34 18.18 11.99
N LYS A 185 15.81 18.82 10.91
CA LYS A 185 15.08 19.00 9.64
C LYS A 185 14.90 17.71 8.85
N ASP A 186 15.82 16.76 9.01
CA ASP A 186 15.80 15.49 8.29
C ASP A 186 14.95 14.43 8.99
N HIS A 187 14.50 14.66 10.23
CA HIS A 187 13.66 13.68 10.94
C HIS A 187 12.35 13.38 10.20
N LYS A 188 11.80 14.36 9.48
CA LYS A 188 10.60 14.16 8.63
C LYS A 188 10.92 13.31 7.40
N LYS A 189 12.04 13.58 6.70
CA LYS A 189 12.53 12.73 5.60
C LYS A 189 12.74 11.28 6.07
N TRP A 190 13.35 11.11 7.24
CA TRP A 190 13.57 9.81 7.88
C TRP A 190 12.28 9.03 8.13
N GLN A 191 11.23 9.70 8.61
CA GLN A 191 9.94 9.05 8.81
C GLN A 191 9.30 8.62 7.50
N VAL A 192 9.46 9.40 6.43
CA VAL A 192 8.97 9.04 5.09
C VAL A 192 9.68 7.78 4.58
N VAL A 193 11.01 7.76 4.61
CA VAL A 193 11.81 6.59 4.19
C VAL A 193 11.43 5.34 4.98
N ILE A 194 11.36 5.42 6.31
CA ILE A 194 10.99 4.29 7.16
C ILE A 194 9.57 3.81 6.86
N LYS A 195 8.61 4.72 6.62
CA LYS A 195 7.24 4.35 6.22
C LYS A 195 7.25 3.62 4.87
N THR A 196 8.05 4.07 3.91
CA THR A 196 8.18 3.42 2.60
C THR A 196 8.79 2.02 2.72
N ILE A 197 9.90 1.86 3.46
CA ILE A 197 10.51 0.55 3.71
C ILE A 197 9.51 -0.41 4.36
N LYS A 198 8.77 0.06 5.38
CA LYS A 198 7.74 -0.76 6.03
C LYS A 198 6.64 -1.18 5.05
N LYS A 199 6.22 -0.31 4.12
CA LYS A 199 5.23 -0.66 3.08
C LYS A 199 5.77 -1.78 2.19
N ILE A 200 7.02 -1.64 1.70
CA ILE A 200 7.68 -2.64 0.85
C ILE A 200 7.72 -4.00 1.58
N VAL A 201 8.14 -4.02 2.84
CA VAL A 201 8.22 -5.25 3.65
C VAL A 201 6.85 -5.92 3.80
N ILE A 202 5.82 -5.18 4.20
CA ILE A 202 4.47 -5.75 4.39
C ILE A 202 3.92 -6.30 3.07
N ILE A 203 4.04 -5.54 1.98
CA ILE A 203 3.53 -5.96 0.68
C ILE A 203 4.32 -7.17 0.16
N SER A 204 5.63 -7.22 0.37
CA SER A 204 6.48 -8.36 0.00
C SER A 204 6.14 -9.63 0.77
N ILE A 205 5.75 -9.53 2.05
CA ILE A 205 5.24 -10.68 2.83
C ILE A 205 3.90 -11.17 2.25
N ILE A 206 2.99 -10.25 1.92
CA ILE A 206 1.69 -10.57 1.31
C ILE A 206 1.91 -11.24 -0.06
N MET A 207 2.78 -10.70 -0.89
CA MET A 207 3.11 -11.25 -2.21
C MET A 207 3.72 -12.65 -2.11
N GLN A 208 4.69 -12.86 -1.20
CA GLN A 208 5.28 -14.17 -0.96
C GLN A 208 4.22 -15.20 -0.53
N SER A 209 3.23 -14.77 0.26
CA SER A 209 2.13 -15.63 0.71
C SER A 209 1.22 -16.09 -0.44
N VAL A 210 1.08 -15.26 -1.49
CA VAL A 210 0.32 -15.60 -2.71
C VAL A 210 1.16 -16.40 -3.70
N ASN A 211 2.44 -16.07 -3.83
CA ASN A 211 3.37 -16.76 -4.71
C ASN A 211 4.73 -16.89 -4.01
N TRP A 212 5.01 -18.08 -3.49
CA TRP A 212 6.21 -18.36 -2.70
C TRP A 212 7.54 -18.06 -3.42
N LYS A 213 7.50 -17.94 -4.76
CA LYS A 213 8.66 -17.58 -5.58
C LYS A 213 8.99 -16.10 -5.54
N LEU A 214 8.12 -15.25 -4.99
CA LEU A 214 8.36 -13.81 -4.82
C LEU A 214 8.97 -13.57 -3.46
N ASN A 215 10.27 -13.78 -3.42
CA ASN A 215 11.06 -13.80 -2.22
C ASN A 215 12.32 -12.95 -2.37
N THR A 216 12.35 -12.01 -3.34
CA THR A 216 13.54 -11.18 -3.61
C THR A 216 13.99 -10.45 -2.36
N LEU A 217 13.12 -9.65 -1.76
CA LEU A 217 13.43 -8.91 -0.53
C LEU A 217 13.88 -9.86 0.60
N GLN A 218 13.14 -10.95 0.82
CA GLN A 218 13.46 -11.95 1.84
C GLN A 218 14.81 -12.64 1.59
N THR A 219 15.20 -12.83 0.33
CA THR A 219 16.48 -13.43 -0.03
C THR A 219 17.63 -12.47 0.18
N ILE A 220 17.50 -11.22 -0.30
CA ILE A 220 18.50 -10.17 -0.13
C ILE A 220 18.73 -9.93 1.37
N LEU A 221 17.65 -9.81 2.16
CA LEU A 221 17.76 -9.62 3.60
C LEU A 221 18.39 -10.82 4.29
N GLY A 222 18.05 -12.05 3.89
CA GLY A 222 18.68 -13.26 4.42
C GLY A 222 20.18 -13.32 4.15
N LEU A 223 20.61 -12.99 2.92
CA LEU A 223 22.02 -12.92 2.55
C LEU A 223 22.76 -11.82 3.32
N PHE A 224 22.16 -10.64 3.45
CA PHE A 224 22.71 -9.54 4.23
C PHE A 224 22.93 -9.94 5.70
N LEU A 225 21.91 -10.52 6.35
CA LEU A 225 22.01 -10.96 7.75
C LEU A 225 23.08 -12.02 7.96
N GLN A 226 23.21 -12.96 7.01
CA GLN A 226 24.26 -13.97 7.02
C GLN A 226 25.65 -13.33 6.91
N SER A 227 25.81 -12.34 6.02
CA SER A 227 27.07 -11.61 5.83
C SER A 227 27.46 -10.78 7.06
N ALA A 228 26.48 -10.25 7.79
CA ALA A 228 26.67 -9.52 9.04
C ALA A 228 26.93 -10.43 10.26
N HIS A 229 27.15 -11.74 10.05
CA HIS A 229 27.33 -12.73 11.09
C HIS A 229 26.20 -12.76 12.13
N THR A 230 24.96 -12.53 11.67
CA THR A 230 23.77 -12.57 12.52
C THR A 230 23.60 -13.97 13.11
N LEU A 231 23.24 -14.05 14.40
CA LEU A 231 23.03 -15.32 15.08
C LEU A 231 21.93 -16.14 14.38
N GLN A 232 22.19 -17.43 14.15
CA GLN A 232 21.27 -18.35 13.48
C GLN A 232 19.84 -18.31 14.02
N LYS A 233 19.68 -18.25 15.34
CA LYS A 233 18.35 -18.17 15.99
C LYS A 233 17.55 -16.92 15.59
N VAL A 234 18.24 -15.80 15.33
CA VAL A 234 17.60 -14.56 14.87
C VAL A 234 17.15 -14.73 13.42
N ILE A 235 17.98 -15.31 12.57
CA ILE A 235 17.62 -15.64 11.19
C ILE A 235 16.40 -16.57 11.18
N ASP A 236 16.42 -17.67 11.94
CA ASP A 236 15.30 -18.61 12.01
C ASP A 236 13.99 -17.94 12.47
N THR A 237 14.07 -16.98 13.40
CA THR A 237 12.91 -16.19 13.84
C THR A 237 12.37 -15.32 12.71
N LEU A 238 13.24 -14.69 11.92
CA LEU A 238 12.83 -13.86 10.78
C LEU A 238 12.27 -14.69 9.63
N VAL A 239 12.73 -15.94 9.46
CA VAL A 239 12.13 -16.91 8.54
C VAL A 239 10.70 -17.23 8.95
N GLN A 240 10.48 -17.51 10.24
CA GLN A 240 9.13 -17.75 10.76
C GLN A 240 8.20 -16.54 10.60
N ALA A 241 8.75 -15.33 10.61
CA ALA A 241 7.99 -14.10 10.35
C ALA A 241 7.74 -13.79 8.85
N GLY A 242 8.30 -14.58 7.93
CA GLY A 242 8.22 -14.32 6.48
C GLY A 242 9.10 -13.16 6.00
N ILE A 243 10.05 -12.71 6.83
CA ILE A 243 10.95 -11.58 6.56
C ILE A 243 12.24 -12.07 5.88
N SER A 244 12.63 -13.33 6.08
CA SER A 244 13.81 -13.95 5.46
C SER A 244 13.47 -15.30 4.83
N ILE A 245 14.29 -15.74 3.87
CA ILE A 245 14.29 -17.13 3.39
C ILE A 245 15.01 -18.07 4.37
N SER A 246 14.74 -19.37 4.27
CA SER A 246 15.35 -20.39 5.12
C SER A 246 16.87 -20.39 5.04
N THR A 247 17.51 -20.79 6.12
CA THR A 247 18.98 -20.94 6.24
C THR A 247 19.56 -21.85 5.17
N ASP A 248 18.87 -22.93 4.83
CA ASP A 248 19.29 -23.82 3.74
C ASP A 248 19.27 -23.10 2.39
N ALA A 249 18.28 -22.24 2.15
CA ALA A 249 18.20 -21.44 0.93
C ALA A 249 19.29 -20.34 0.92
N ILE A 250 19.60 -19.73 2.07
CA ILE A 250 20.73 -18.80 2.21
C ILE A 250 22.05 -19.52 1.87
N ASN A 251 22.30 -20.68 2.47
CA ASN A 251 23.51 -21.48 2.20
C ASN A 251 23.59 -21.90 0.73
N ALA A 252 22.47 -22.29 0.11
CA ALA A 252 22.41 -22.60 -1.31
C ALA A 252 22.76 -21.38 -2.19
N ALA A 253 22.29 -20.19 -1.83
CA ALA A 253 22.64 -18.95 -2.51
C ALA A 253 24.13 -18.61 -2.37
N VAL A 254 24.70 -18.71 -1.16
CA VAL A 254 26.13 -18.51 -0.93
C VAL A 254 26.98 -19.49 -1.75
N CYS A 255 26.61 -20.77 -1.77
CA CYS A 255 27.28 -21.77 -2.60
C CYS A 255 27.20 -21.42 -4.10
N SER A 256 26.02 -21.01 -4.59
CA SER A 256 25.82 -20.62 -5.99
C SER A 256 26.67 -19.42 -6.38
N LEU A 257 26.68 -18.37 -5.53
CA LEU A 257 27.49 -17.18 -5.73
C LEU A 257 28.99 -17.49 -5.70
N SER A 258 29.44 -18.36 -4.78
CA SER A 258 30.84 -18.79 -4.69
C SER A 258 31.30 -19.53 -5.95
N ILE A 259 30.50 -20.48 -6.45
CA ILE A 259 30.82 -21.22 -7.68
C ILE A 259 30.88 -20.28 -8.89
N LYS A 260 29.91 -19.38 -9.03
CA LYS A 260 29.88 -18.42 -10.14
C LYS A 260 31.05 -17.44 -10.09
N SER A 261 31.41 -16.95 -8.90
CA SER A 261 32.57 -16.09 -8.73
C SER A 261 33.88 -16.78 -9.13
N GLN A 262 34.00 -18.09 -8.88
CA GLN A 262 35.18 -18.88 -9.30
C GLN A 262 35.22 -19.19 -10.79
N THR A 263 34.07 -19.13 -11.47
CA THR A 263 33.96 -19.41 -12.92
C THR A 263 34.16 -18.14 -13.77
N LEU A 264 34.08 -16.97 -13.15
CA LEU A 264 34.30 -15.65 -13.77
C LEU A 264 35.74 -15.14 -13.65
N LEU A 265 36.64 -15.91 -13.02
CA LEU A 265 38.10 -15.72 -12.98
C LEU A 265 38.78 -16.62 -14.01
#